data_AF-A0A2U9NT77-F1
#
_entry.id   AF-A0A2U9NT77-F1
#
_cell.length_a   1.000
_cell.length_b   1.000
_cell.length_c   1.000
_cell.angle_alpha   90.00
_cell.angle_beta   90.00
_cell.angle_gamma   90.00
#
_symmetry.space_group_name_H-M   'P 1'
#
loop_
_entity.id
_entity.type
_entity.pdbx_description
1 polymer ?
#
loop_
_entity_poly.entity_id
_entity_poly.type
_entity_poly.pdbx_seq_one_letter_code
_entity_poly.pdbx_strand_id
1 'polypeptide(L)' 'MAVPKTRVSKSKKRKRKSNWKRKMKFEAKKSYSLTKVLLKQKSNSFIYNIYNITTD' A
#
# COMPACT_ATOMS: atom_id res chain seq x y z
N MET A 1 14.60 22.75 22.98
CA MET A 1 14.06 21.64 22.18
C MET A 1 14.11 20.36 22.98
N ALA A 2 13.07 19.52 22.96
CA ALA A 2 13.12 18.24 23.66
C ALA A 2 14.06 17.27 22.93
N VAL A 3 15.04 16.72 23.64
CA VAL A 3 15.98 15.72 23.14
C VAL A 3 15.77 14.38 23.84
N PRO A 4 15.88 13.25 23.13
CA PRO A 4 15.76 11.94 23.78
C PRO A 4 16.95 11.72 24.70
N LYS A 5 16.69 11.52 25.99
CA LYS A 5 17.74 11.26 26.99
C LYS A 5 18.48 9.95 26.70
N THR A 6 17.77 8.94 26.16
CA THR A 6 18.33 7.62 25.85
C THR A 6 17.74 7.05 24.57
N ARG A 7 18.46 6.09 23.97
CA ARG A 7 17.96 5.39 22.79
C ARG A 7 16.75 4.51 23.15
N VAL A 8 15.80 4.43 22.23
CA VAL A 8 14.67 3.52 22.36
C VAL A 8 15.14 2.06 22.19
N SER A 9 14.64 1.15 23.02
CA SER A 9 14.96 -0.28 22.91
C SER A 9 14.65 -0.87 21.53
N LYS A 10 15.40 -1.91 21.14
CA LYS A 10 15.24 -2.61 19.85
C LYS A 10 13.79 -3.07 19.62
N SER A 11 13.15 -3.61 20.65
CA SER A 11 11.76 -4.07 20.61
C SER A 11 10.78 -2.93 20.30
N LYS A 12 10.87 -1.81 21.03
CA LYS A 12 10.00 -0.63 20.81
C LYS A 12 10.22 -0.01 19.41
N LYS A 13 11.45 0.01 18.89
CA LYS A 13 11.74 0.43 17.50
C LYS A 13 11.08 -0.50 16.48
N ARG A 14 11.22 -1.82 16.63
CA ARG A 14 10.62 -2.83 15.74
C ARG A 14 9.09 -2.78 15.74
N LYS A 15 8.45 -2.62 16.91
CA LYS A 15 6.98 -2.48 17.03
C LYS A 15 6.44 -1.30 16.22
N ARG A 16 7.09 -0.13 16.30
CA ARG A 16 6.72 1.04 15.48
C ARG A 16 6.88 0.76 13.98
N LYS A 17 8.00 0.14 13.56
CA LYS A 17 8.21 -0.24 12.15
C LYS A 17 7.17 -1.25 11.65
N SER A 18 6.75 -2.21 12.48
CA SER A 18 5.70 -3.17 12.15
C SER A 18 4.35 -2.47 11.87
N ASN A 19 3.98 -1.50 12.72
CA ASN A 19 2.77 -0.71 12.50
C ASN A 19 2.82 0.08 11.18
N TRP A 20 3.97 0.61 10.79
CA TRP A 20 4.15 1.26 9.49
C TRP A 20 4.00 0.26 8.33
N LYS A 21 4.64 -0.92 8.42
CA LYS A 21 4.50 -2.00 7.42
C LYS A 21 3.07 -2.53 7.29
N ARG A 22 2.30 -2.54 8.39
CA ARG A 22 0.89 -2.95 8.38
C ARG A 22 0.03 -2.07 7.47
N LYS A 23 0.32 -0.77 7.35
CA LYS A 23 -0.36 0.12 6.38
C LYS A 23 -0.16 -0.36 4.95
N MET A 24 1.08 -0.70 4.58
CA MET A 24 1.39 -1.22 3.23
C MET A 24 0.67 -2.54 2.94
N LYS A 25 0.50 -3.42 3.93
CA LYS A 25 -0.29 -4.66 3.76
C LYS A 25 -1.73 -4.38 3.35
N PHE A 26 -2.36 -3.34 3.90
CA PHE A 26 -3.72 -2.97 3.53
C PHE A 26 -3.79 -2.42 2.10
N GLU A 27 -2.86 -1.55 1.72
CA GLU A 27 -2.81 -1.03 0.34
C GLU A 27 -2.56 -2.15 -0.67
N ALA A 28 -1.62 -3.06 -0.39
CA ALA A 28 -1.37 -4.22 -1.24
C ALA A 28 -2.62 -5.09 -1.44
N LYS A 29 -3.44 -5.28 -0.39
CA LYS A 29 -4.71 -6.03 -0.49
C LYS A 29 -5.70 -5.34 -1.43
N LYS A 30 -5.81 -4.00 -1.37
CA LYS A 30 -6.68 -3.22 -2.27
C LYS A 30 -6.20 -3.34 -3.71
N SER A 31 -4.90 -3.10 -3.97
CA SER A 31 -4.31 -3.23 -5.30
C SER A 31 -4.51 -4.63 -5.88
N TYR A 32 -4.30 -5.69 -5.08
CA TYR A 32 -4.52 -7.06 -5.53
C TYR A 32 -6.00 -7.33 -5.87
N SER A 33 -6.93 -6.82 -5.07
CA SER A 33 -8.36 -6.91 -5.38
C SER A 33 -8.69 -6.21 -6.71
N LEU A 34 -8.07 -5.06 -6.96
CA LEU A 34 -8.24 -4.29 -8.19
C LEU A 34 -7.71 -5.06 -9.41
N THR A 35 -6.51 -5.66 -9.31
CA THR A 35 -5.91 -6.46 -10.38
C THR A 35 -6.79 -7.64 -10.79
N LYS A 36 -7.44 -8.32 -9.84
CA LYS A 36 -8.38 -9.41 -10.18
C LYS A 36 -9.56 -8.95 -11.01
N VAL A 37 -10.10 -7.77 -10.68
CA VAL A 37 -11.22 -7.17 -11.40
C VAL A 37 -10.80 -6.81 -12.81
N LEU A 38 -9.61 -6.21 -12.96
CA LEU A 38 -9.00 -5.89 -14.25
C LEU A 38 -8.86 -7.13 -15.16
N LEU A 39 -8.25 -8.20 -14.64
CA LEU A 39 -8.00 -9.43 -15.41
C LEU A 39 -9.29 -10.14 -15.85
N LYS A 40 -10.37 -10.03 -15.07
CA LYS A 40 -11.63 -10.73 -15.36
C LYS A 40 -12.43 -10.07 -16.50
N GLN A 41 -12.10 -8.83 -16.90
CA GLN A 41 -12.73 -8.05 -17.99
C GLN A 41 -14.28 -7.89 -17.91
N LYS A 42 -14.91 -8.35 -16.82
CA LYS A 42 -16.36 -8.27 -16.55
C LYS A 42 -16.64 -7.32 -15.37
N SER A 43 -15.95 -6.20 -15.32
CA SER A 43 -16.04 -5.27 -14.20
C SER A 43 -17.22 -4.32 -14.36
N ASN A 44 -18.30 -4.54 -13.60
CA ASN A 44 -19.51 -3.71 -13.65
C ASN A 44 -19.30 -2.25 -13.21
N SER A 45 -18.24 -1.94 -12.46
CA SER A 45 -18.01 -0.61 -11.86
C SER A 45 -16.59 -0.06 -12.03
N PHE A 46 -15.66 -0.83 -12.58
CA PHE A 46 -14.27 -0.41 -12.76
C PHE A 46 -13.99 -0.23 -14.25
N ILE A 47 -13.86 1.03 -14.68
CA ILE A 47 -13.50 1.43 -16.04
C ILE A 47 -12.02 1.80 -16.03
N TYR A 48 -11.21 1.12 -16.83
CA TYR A 48 -9.81 1.46 -17.04
C TYR A 48 -9.63 1.80 -18.52
N ASN A 49 -8.93 2.91 -18.80
CA ASN A 49 -8.79 3.40 -20.16
C ASN A 49 -7.68 2.60 -20.88
N ILE A 50 -8.07 1.69 -21.78
CA ILE A 50 -7.15 0.79 -22.49
C ILE A 50 -6.41 1.52 -23.62
N TYR A 51 -6.91 2.68 -24.07
CA TYR A 51 -6.44 3.36 -25.29
C TYR A 51 -5.39 4.46 -25.04
N ASN A 52 -5.02 4.75 -23.78
CA ASN A 52 -4.07 5.82 -23.44
C ASN A 52 -2.61 5.32 -23.30
N ILE A 53 -2.30 4.13 -23.80
CA ILE A 53 -0.98 3.50 -23.63
C ILE A 53 0.01 3.96 -24.72
N THR A 54 -0.46 4.68 -25.74
CA THR A 54 0.31 5.02 -26.95
C THR A 54 0.35 6.50 -27.32
N THR A 55 -0.03 7.42 -26.44
CA THR A 55 0.09 8.87 -26.70
C THR A 55 1.12 9.48 -25.75
N ASP A 56 2.29 9.75 -26.32
CA ASP A 56 3.52 10.40 -25.85
C ASP A 56 4.39 9.67 -24.81
#